data_AF-A0A957URG3-F1
#
_entry.id   AF-A0A957URG3-F1
#
_cell.length_a   1.000
_cell.length_b   1.000
_cell.length_c   1.000
_cell.angle_alpha   90.00
_cell.angle_beta   90.00
_cell.angle_gamma   90.00
#
_symmetry.space_group_name_H-M   'P 1'
#
loop_
_entity.id
_entity.type
_entity.pdbx_description
1 polymer ?
#
loop_
_entity_poly.entity_id
_entity_poly.type
_entity_poly.pdbx_seq_one_letter_code
_entity_poly.pdbx_strand_id
1 'polypeptide(L)'
;DARINAARQQAETYANCPYATNLWAYEVRDIIQRYWDNNRQLAYVVLVGNDSIIPFFRYPDSAPVSPESDFEPPVLDDSISEANLRLNYVLSQDAYGSRREISLQNRLLPIPNLAVGRLVETTAEAMNTINAYLSTSAGVVNTPTSALVTSYGYLEDGSRAVLEELQNGLPSNSNFSQLIEQYDVPPEASWSADDLRPLLLNQRHDLIYLAGHFNPSRLLAADYSSTISATELKNASVDFTNAIVYSSGCHSGYNIVNDHAVPQVTDAPPDWAQAFAGKGALLIAGTGYQYGDADFKEYSERLYLAFTQRLRVGTGPVSVGQALVAAKQDYLADTGVEVDGIFEKTILVSTLFGLPMLSVDLPNRIAAPTLPTAVTTTNPVSTNTPGATLGLATADVVLSPALTRTVVSLIDGETMLPIDTVYYSGPQGQVARPGYPIQPLVITNVTNSAGVVRGAGFRAGTYIDEQNIQPHTSVPATELAGSHPVFYSANFFPRQPWLLNYYDFLARPDGGTIRLMVTPTQFQSNTVEPNKGTLRRYTNMTFRLFYSPDRSAAALAAPPTIAHVATTIDGGDLHFAVEVNRSSEIADVQEV
;
A
#
# COMPACT_ATOMS: atom_id res chain seq x y z
N ASP A 1 -31.79 3.82 12.22
CA ASP A 1 -31.70 5.18 11.67
C ASP A 1 -32.49 5.21 10.37
N ALA A 2 -33.35 6.21 10.14
CA ALA A 2 -34.21 6.25 8.95
C ALA A 2 -33.41 6.42 7.65
N ARG A 3 -32.26 7.13 7.69
CA ARG A 3 -31.40 7.33 6.51
C ARG A 3 -30.70 6.04 6.12
N ILE A 4 -30.14 5.30 7.08
CA ILE A 4 -29.57 3.97 6.81
C ILE A 4 -30.63 3.06 6.17
N ASN A 5 -31.84 3.01 6.74
CA ASN A 5 -32.88 2.13 6.20
C ASN A 5 -33.26 2.49 4.76
N ALA A 6 -33.35 3.79 4.44
CA ALA A 6 -33.63 4.25 3.08
C ALA A 6 -32.49 3.93 2.10
N ALA A 7 -31.23 4.20 2.49
CA ALA A 7 -30.06 3.90 1.66
C ALA A 7 -29.88 2.39 1.44
N ARG A 8 -30.10 1.58 2.48
CA ARG A 8 -30.13 0.12 2.40
C ARG A 8 -31.21 -0.36 1.43
N GLN A 9 -32.45 0.14 1.56
CA GLN A 9 -33.54 -0.22 0.65
C GLN A 9 -33.20 0.14 -0.80
N GLN A 10 -32.53 1.27 -1.02
CA GLN A 10 -32.06 1.66 -2.34
C GLN A 10 -31.00 0.70 -2.87
N ALA A 11 -30.00 0.33 -2.06
CA ALA A 11 -28.98 -0.65 -2.44
C ALA A 11 -29.58 -2.02 -2.75
N GLU A 12 -30.53 -2.51 -1.96
CA GLU A 12 -31.23 -3.78 -2.19
C GLU A 12 -32.11 -3.74 -3.45
N THR A 13 -32.76 -2.61 -3.74
CA THR A 13 -33.57 -2.42 -4.96
C THR A 13 -32.71 -2.35 -6.23
N TYR A 14 -31.48 -1.86 -6.11
CA TYR A 14 -30.54 -1.65 -7.21
C TYR A 14 -29.22 -2.40 -6.92
N ALA A 15 -29.30 -3.70 -6.66
CA ALA A 15 -28.15 -4.52 -6.27
C ALA A 15 -27.01 -4.51 -7.32
N ASN A 16 -27.36 -4.25 -8.59
CA ASN A 16 -26.42 -4.09 -9.70
C ASN A 16 -25.72 -2.70 -9.77
N CYS A 17 -25.94 -1.82 -8.81
CA CYS A 17 -25.42 -0.46 -8.79
C CYS A 17 -24.45 -0.25 -7.60
N PRO A 18 -23.13 -0.38 -7.80
CA PRO A 18 -22.11 -0.12 -6.78
C PRO A 18 -22.27 1.20 -6.04
N TYR A 19 -22.71 2.24 -6.76
CA TYR A 19 -22.97 3.56 -6.19
C TYR A 19 -24.09 3.54 -5.14
N ALA A 20 -25.18 2.81 -5.38
CA ALA A 20 -26.28 2.68 -4.41
C ALA A 20 -25.80 2.03 -3.11
N THR A 21 -24.95 1.00 -3.20
CA THR A 21 -24.34 0.37 -2.04
C THR A 21 -23.35 1.30 -1.32
N ASN A 22 -22.59 2.11 -2.06
CA ASN A 22 -21.73 3.13 -1.46
C ASN A 22 -22.52 4.19 -0.68
N LEU A 23 -23.68 4.64 -1.16
CA LEU A 23 -24.54 5.56 -0.41
C LEU A 23 -24.92 4.98 0.96
N TRP A 24 -25.22 3.68 1.01
CA TRP A 24 -25.46 3.00 2.28
C TRP A 24 -24.21 2.98 3.17
N ALA A 25 -23.04 2.66 2.63
CA ALA A 25 -21.77 2.70 3.38
C ALA A 25 -21.47 4.11 3.94
N TYR A 26 -21.74 5.18 3.18
CA TYR A 26 -21.58 6.56 3.63
C TYR A 26 -22.52 6.90 4.80
N GLU A 27 -23.79 6.48 4.77
CA GLU A 27 -24.70 6.72 5.90
C GLU A 27 -24.25 6.02 7.20
N VAL A 28 -23.60 4.86 7.09
CA VAL A 28 -22.97 4.18 8.24
C VAL A 28 -21.73 4.94 8.71
N ARG A 29 -20.85 5.37 7.79
CA ARG A 29 -19.66 6.18 8.10
C ARG A 29 -20.02 7.49 8.78
N ASP A 30 -21.08 8.16 8.35
CA ASP A 30 -21.59 9.40 8.94
C ASP A 30 -21.93 9.25 10.43
N ILE A 31 -22.42 8.07 10.85
CA ILE A 31 -22.63 7.79 12.28
C ILE A 31 -21.30 7.72 12.99
N ILE A 32 -20.34 6.97 12.45
CA ILE A 32 -19.00 6.82 13.03
C ILE A 32 -18.33 8.19 13.17
N GLN A 33 -18.41 9.05 12.16
CA GLN A 33 -17.85 10.41 12.21
C GLN A 33 -18.48 11.26 13.31
N ARG A 34 -19.82 11.24 13.46
CA ARG A 34 -20.50 11.94 14.57
C ARG A 34 -20.06 11.44 15.95
N TYR A 35 -19.86 10.12 16.11
CA TYR A 35 -19.32 9.58 17.35
C TYR A 35 -17.87 10.04 17.56
N TRP A 36 -17.05 10.02 16.52
CA TRP A 36 -15.65 10.44 16.59
C TRP A 36 -15.49 11.92 16.95
N ASP A 37 -16.33 12.81 16.42
CA ASP A 37 -16.27 14.24 16.75
C ASP A 37 -16.51 14.54 18.23
N ASN A 38 -17.32 13.71 18.88
CA ASN A 38 -17.59 13.78 20.32
C ASN A 38 -16.60 12.99 21.18
N ASN A 39 -15.77 12.11 20.57
CA ASN A 39 -14.87 11.21 21.28
C ASN A 39 -13.47 11.28 20.66
N ARG A 40 -12.68 12.29 21.07
CA ARG A 40 -11.32 12.52 20.55
C ARG A 40 -10.35 11.37 20.82
N GLN A 41 -10.67 10.47 21.74
CA GLN A 41 -9.89 9.27 22.06
C GLN A 41 -10.37 8.00 21.33
N LEU A 42 -11.38 8.10 20.45
CA LEU A 42 -11.80 6.96 19.64
C LEU A 42 -10.59 6.44 18.84
N ALA A 43 -10.29 5.15 18.98
CA ALA A 43 -9.13 4.51 18.35
C ALA A 43 -9.52 3.36 17.40
N TYR A 44 -10.71 2.80 17.58
CA TYR A 44 -11.13 1.56 16.94
C TYR A 44 -12.57 1.65 16.43
N VAL A 45 -12.82 1.01 15.29
CA VAL A 45 -14.16 0.74 14.74
C VAL A 45 -14.28 -0.76 14.52
N VAL A 46 -15.35 -1.36 15.02
CA VAL A 46 -15.67 -2.78 14.78
C VAL A 46 -16.97 -2.85 14.00
N LEU A 47 -16.88 -3.42 12.80
CA LEU A 47 -18.02 -3.71 11.94
C LEU A 47 -18.47 -5.14 12.22
N VAL A 48 -19.72 -5.35 12.62
CA VAL A 48 -20.26 -6.69 12.91
C VAL A 48 -21.24 -7.06 11.80
N GLY A 49 -20.81 -7.96 10.93
CA GLY A 49 -21.55 -8.38 9.72
C GLY A 49 -20.67 -8.39 8.47
N ASN A 50 -21.12 -9.15 7.48
CA ASN A 50 -20.55 -9.21 6.12
C ASN A 50 -20.93 -7.96 5.28
N ASP A 51 -20.65 -8.02 3.98
CA ASP A 51 -20.97 -6.95 3.01
C ASP A 51 -22.49 -6.70 2.83
N SER A 52 -23.35 -7.70 3.07
CA SER A 52 -24.81 -7.54 2.98
C SER A 52 -25.46 -6.97 4.25
N ILE A 53 -24.68 -6.74 5.31
CA ILE A 53 -25.15 -6.13 6.57
C ILE A 53 -24.50 -4.77 6.83
N ILE A 54 -23.18 -4.66 6.61
CA ILE A 54 -22.45 -3.39 6.63
C ILE A 54 -21.56 -3.39 5.38
N PRO A 55 -21.91 -2.66 4.32
CA PRO A 55 -21.17 -2.77 3.07
C PRO A 55 -19.73 -2.34 3.19
N PHE A 56 -18.85 -3.00 2.45
CA PHE A 56 -17.59 -2.42 2.03
C PHE A 56 -17.86 -1.24 1.08
N PHE A 57 -16.98 -0.25 1.14
CA PHE A 57 -16.89 0.76 0.10
C PHE A 57 -16.33 0.13 -1.16
N ARG A 58 -16.91 0.51 -2.30
CA ARG A 58 -16.55 0.05 -3.64
C ARG A 58 -15.81 1.17 -4.34
N TYR A 59 -14.55 0.94 -4.68
CA TYR A 59 -13.72 1.88 -5.45
C TYR A 59 -13.49 1.32 -6.85
N PRO A 60 -13.58 2.13 -7.92
CA PRO A 60 -13.23 1.65 -9.26
C PRO A 60 -11.80 1.12 -9.28
N ASP A 61 -11.61 -0.09 -9.79
CA ASP A 61 -10.29 -0.67 -9.94
C ASP A 61 -9.57 -0.02 -11.13
N SER A 62 -8.45 0.62 -10.82
CA SER A 62 -7.60 1.30 -11.81
C SER A 62 -6.25 0.59 -12.00
N ALA A 63 -6.06 -0.58 -11.40
CA ALA A 63 -4.85 -1.36 -11.59
C ALA A 63 -4.74 -1.82 -13.07
N PRO A 64 -3.58 -1.60 -13.72
CA PRO A 64 -3.39 -1.96 -15.13
C PRO A 64 -3.21 -3.47 -15.35
N VAL A 65 -3.04 -4.25 -14.28
CA VAL A 65 -2.80 -5.69 -14.30
C VAL A 65 -3.72 -6.33 -13.27
N SER A 66 -4.35 -7.44 -13.64
CA SER A 66 -5.31 -8.18 -12.80
C SER A 66 -6.45 -7.29 -12.27
N PRO A 67 -7.28 -6.72 -13.19
CA PRO A 67 -8.49 -6.01 -12.81
C PRO A 67 -9.47 -6.94 -12.08
N GLU A 68 -10.21 -6.44 -11.09
CA GLU A 68 -11.20 -7.24 -10.35
C GLU A 68 -12.29 -7.87 -11.24
N SER A 69 -12.55 -7.31 -12.42
CA SER A 69 -13.47 -7.92 -13.39
C SER A 69 -12.99 -9.26 -13.96
N ASP A 70 -11.71 -9.60 -13.83
CA ASP A 70 -11.17 -10.89 -14.26
C ASP A 70 -11.40 -11.99 -13.20
N PHE A 71 -11.79 -11.61 -11.98
CA PHE A 71 -12.12 -12.56 -10.93
C PHE A 71 -13.60 -12.92 -11.00
N GLU A 72 -13.89 -14.15 -11.46
CA GLU A 72 -15.25 -14.68 -11.64
C GLU A 72 -15.55 -15.82 -10.63
N PRO A 73 -15.74 -15.53 -9.34
CA PRO A 73 -16.23 -16.53 -8.40
C PRO A 73 -17.70 -16.83 -8.70
N PRO A 74 -18.17 -18.08 -8.52
CA PRO A 74 -19.58 -18.41 -8.68
C PRO A 74 -20.40 -17.74 -7.56
N VAL A 75 -21.01 -16.60 -7.87
CA VAL A 75 -21.99 -15.90 -7.01
C VAL A 75 -23.27 -15.63 -7.81
N LEU A 76 -24.37 -15.32 -7.13
CA LEU A 76 -25.66 -15.06 -7.80
C LEU A 76 -25.59 -13.78 -8.65
N ASP A 77 -26.07 -13.87 -9.90
CA ASP A 77 -26.05 -12.77 -10.89
C ASP A 77 -26.66 -11.45 -10.39
N ASP A 78 -27.72 -11.53 -9.59
CA ASP A 78 -28.47 -10.36 -9.08
C ASP A 78 -28.05 -9.98 -7.65
N SER A 79 -26.76 -10.10 -7.34
CA SER A 79 -26.18 -9.77 -6.03
C SER A 79 -25.23 -8.58 -6.09
N ILE A 80 -25.05 -7.92 -4.94
CA ILE A 80 -24.07 -6.84 -4.79
C ILE A 80 -22.61 -7.32 -4.91
N SER A 81 -22.38 -8.63 -4.77
CA SER A 81 -21.06 -9.27 -4.95
C SER A 81 -20.72 -9.40 -6.43
N GLU A 82 -21.66 -9.91 -7.24
CA GLU A 82 -21.49 -10.00 -8.69
C GLU A 82 -21.31 -8.62 -9.31
N ALA A 83 -22.17 -7.67 -8.94
CA ALA A 83 -22.13 -6.31 -9.47
C ALA A 83 -20.79 -5.61 -9.21
N ASN A 84 -20.17 -5.87 -8.06
CA ASN A 84 -18.87 -5.33 -7.70
C ASN A 84 -17.77 -5.81 -8.67
N LEU A 85 -17.68 -7.12 -8.87
CA LEU A 85 -16.63 -7.73 -9.70
C LEU A 85 -16.84 -7.38 -11.17
N ARG A 86 -18.05 -7.61 -11.69
CA ARG A 86 -18.38 -7.35 -13.10
C ARG A 86 -18.16 -5.90 -13.53
N LEU A 87 -18.38 -4.95 -12.63
CA LEU A 87 -18.18 -3.51 -12.91
C LEU A 87 -16.77 -3.02 -12.53
N ASN A 88 -15.86 -3.94 -12.21
CA ASN A 88 -14.45 -3.70 -11.92
C ASN A 88 -14.25 -2.78 -10.70
N TYR A 89 -14.75 -3.19 -9.53
CA TYR A 89 -14.58 -2.47 -8.26
C TYR A 89 -13.81 -3.30 -7.23
N VAL A 90 -12.95 -2.63 -6.46
CA VAL A 90 -12.29 -3.19 -5.27
C VAL A 90 -13.10 -2.87 -4.01
N LEU A 91 -13.09 -3.80 -3.05
CA LEU A 91 -13.77 -3.66 -1.75
C LEU A 91 -12.80 -3.16 -0.69
N SER A 92 -13.17 -2.10 0.04
CA SER A 92 -12.40 -1.62 1.19
C SER A 92 -13.28 -1.14 2.33
N GLN A 93 -12.77 -1.25 3.56
CA GLN A 93 -13.42 -0.74 4.77
C GLN A 93 -12.73 0.51 5.35
N ASP A 94 -11.65 0.98 4.74
CA ASP A 94 -10.77 2.00 5.31
C ASP A 94 -11.49 3.35 5.53
N ALA A 95 -12.47 3.70 4.68
CA ALA A 95 -13.22 4.94 4.83
C ALA A 95 -14.05 5.00 6.13
N TYR A 96 -14.43 3.86 6.73
CA TYR A 96 -15.05 3.83 8.06
C TYR A 96 -14.11 4.35 9.16
N GLY A 97 -12.80 4.21 8.97
CA GLY A 97 -11.78 4.67 9.89
C GLY A 97 -11.12 5.99 9.48
N SER A 98 -11.60 6.67 8.43
CA SER A 98 -10.92 7.82 7.84
C SER A 98 -11.65 9.14 8.07
N ARG A 99 -10.90 10.19 8.47
CA ARG A 99 -11.42 11.58 8.48
C ARG A 99 -11.33 12.27 7.13
N ARG A 100 -10.46 11.81 6.24
CA ARG A 100 -10.09 12.51 5.02
C ARG A 100 -9.99 11.53 3.88
N GLU A 101 -10.67 11.83 2.79
CA GLU A 101 -10.41 11.21 1.50
C GLU A 101 -9.67 12.22 0.65
N ILE A 102 -8.71 11.74 -0.13
CA ILE A 102 -7.98 12.57 -1.09
C ILE A 102 -8.43 12.18 -2.49
N SER A 103 -8.65 13.18 -3.33
CA SER A 103 -8.85 12.94 -4.76
C SER A 103 -7.53 12.57 -5.44
N LEU A 104 -7.48 11.37 -6.02
CA LEU A 104 -6.43 10.94 -6.94
C LEU A 104 -6.97 11.00 -8.37
N GLN A 105 -7.04 12.21 -8.91
CA GLN A 105 -7.68 12.53 -10.19
C GLN A 105 -9.19 12.25 -10.18
N ASN A 106 -9.64 11.10 -10.67
CA ASN A 106 -11.04 10.66 -10.67
C ASN A 106 -11.32 9.56 -9.63
N ARG A 107 -10.37 9.29 -8.74
CA ARG A 107 -10.42 8.25 -7.69
C ARG A 107 -10.40 8.91 -6.31
N LEU A 108 -10.83 8.15 -5.30
CA LEU A 108 -10.83 8.60 -3.91
C LEU A 108 -10.00 7.64 -3.07
N LEU A 109 -9.04 8.17 -2.33
CA LEU A 109 -8.23 7.39 -1.40
C LEU A 109 -8.55 7.82 0.05
N PRO A 110 -9.15 6.96 0.88
CA PRO A 110 -9.31 7.23 2.30
C PRO A 110 -7.96 7.18 3.01
N ILE A 111 -7.63 8.22 3.78
CA ILE A 111 -6.40 8.28 4.56
C ILE A 111 -6.58 7.47 5.86
N PRO A 112 -5.75 6.43 6.12
CA PRO A 112 -5.88 5.60 7.31
C PRO A 112 -5.69 6.42 8.59
N ASN A 113 -6.63 6.33 9.54
CA ASN A 113 -6.55 7.02 10.83
C ASN A 113 -6.96 6.11 12.00
N LEU A 114 -8.22 5.66 12.05
CA LEU A 114 -8.69 4.66 13.02
C LEU A 114 -8.47 3.26 12.49
N ALA A 115 -8.21 2.33 13.42
CA ALA A 115 -8.15 0.94 13.08
C ALA A 115 -9.56 0.35 12.95
N VAL A 116 -9.86 -0.21 11.77
CA VAL A 116 -11.15 -0.84 11.46
C VAL A 116 -10.95 -2.35 11.42
N GLY A 117 -11.79 -3.09 12.12
CA GLY A 117 -11.88 -4.54 12.00
C GLY A 117 -13.30 -4.99 11.73
N ARG A 118 -13.45 -6.14 11.08
CA ARG A 118 -14.75 -6.71 10.73
C ARG A 118 -14.92 -8.11 11.29
N LEU A 119 -16.10 -8.38 11.87
CA LEU A 119 -16.50 -9.72 12.31
C LEU A 119 -17.46 -10.30 11.28
N VAL A 120 -17.03 -11.36 10.59
CA VAL A 120 -17.83 -12.11 9.60
C VAL A 120 -17.87 -13.60 9.97
N GLU A 121 -18.86 -14.38 9.54
CA GLU A 121 -20.11 -13.95 8.88
C GLU A 121 -21.32 -14.25 9.76
N THR A 122 -21.31 -15.41 10.41
CA THR A 122 -22.38 -15.83 11.30
C THR A 122 -22.21 -15.31 12.73
N THR A 123 -23.29 -15.31 13.50
CA THR A 123 -23.25 -14.99 14.94
C THR A 123 -22.25 -15.87 15.69
N ALA A 124 -22.13 -17.16 15.32
CA ALA A 124 -21.21 -18.08 15.98
C ALA A 124 -19.74 -17.70 15.72
N GLU A 125 -19.37 -17.36 14.49
CA GLU A 125 -18.01 -16.94 14.13
C GLU A 125 -17.64 -15.60 14.79
N ALA A 126 -18.57 -14.63 14.78
CA ALA A 126 -18.37 -13.36 15.48
C ALA A 126 -18.19 -13.56 16.99
N MET A 127 -19.03 -14.40 17.61
CA MET A 127 -18.94 -14.71 19.05
C MET A 127 -17.67 -15.47 19.39
N ASN A 128 -17.19 -16.38 18.54
CA ASN A 128 -15.91 -17.07 18.76
C ASN A 128 -14.74 -16.08 18.79
N THR A 129 -14.72 -15.11 17.87
CA THR A 129 -13.70 -14.05 17.84
C THR A 129 -13.78 -13.16 19.10
N ILE A 130 -14.99 -12.79 19.53
CA ILE A 130 -15.20 -12.00 20.76
C ILE A 130 -14.75 -12.79 22.00
N ASN A 131 -15.12 -14.07 22.11
CA ASN A 131 -14.74 -14.91 23.23
C ASN A 131 -13.22 -15.14 23.29
N ALA A 132 -12.57 -15.31 22.13
CA ALA A 132 -11.12 -15.38 22.04
C ALA A 132 -10.47 -14.12 22.63
N TYR A 133 -10.91 -12.94 22.20
CA TYR A 133 -10.40 -11.68 22.75
C TYR A 133 -10.67 -11.54 24.26
N LEU A 134 -11.86 -11.90 24.74
CA LEU A 134 -12.21 -11.83 26.17
C LEU A 134 -11.42 -12.82 27.04
N SER A 135 -10.77 -13.83 26.45
CA SER A 135 -9.86 -14.73 27.16
C SER A 135 -8.48 -14.12 27.42
N THR A 136 -8.16 -12.98 26.81
CA THR A 136 -6.90 -12.26 27.01
C THR A 136 -6.92 -11.41 28.27
N SER A 137 -5.74 -11.05 28.78
CA SER A 137 -5.61 -10.03 29.82
C SER A 137 -5.59 -8.66 29.16
N ALA A 138 -6.68 -7.90 29.31
CA ALA A 138 -6.82 -6.53 28.78
C ALA A 138 -6.62 -6.39 27.26
N GLY A 139 -6.99 -7.40 26.48
CA GLY A 139 -6.85 -7.36 25.01
C GLY A 139 -5.45 -7.71 24.50
N VAL A 140 -4.53 -8.10 25.38
CA VAL A 140 -3.14 -8.45 25.04
C VAL A 140 -2.99 -9.95 25.04
N VAL A 141 -2.58 -10.53 23.90
CA VAL A 141 -2.26 -11.95 23.81
C VAL A 141 -1.03 -12.27 24.64
N ASN A 142 -0.91 -13.51 25.11
CA ASN A 142 0.33 -13.99 25.70
C ASN A 142 1.48 -13.75 24.72
N THR A 143 2.67 -13.40 25.23
CA THR A 143 3.85 -13.14 24.42
C THR A 143 4.01 -14.25 23.36
N PRO A 144 3.89 -13.92 22.07
CA PRO A 144 4.03 -14.91 21.00
C PRO A 144 5.38 -15.63 21.09
N THR A 145 5.38 -16.93 20.82
CA THR A 145 6.57 -17.80 20.89
C THR A 145 6.73 -18.70 19.67
N SER A 146 5.86 -18.53 18.66
CA SER A 146 5.86 -19.38 17.49
C SER A 146 5.40 -18.63 16.24
N ALA A 147 6.06 -18.92 15.11
CA ALA A 147 5.71 -18.35 13.82
C ALA A 147 5.73 -19.40 12.70
N LEU A 148 4.85 -19.23 11.71
CA LEU A 148 4.84 -19.96 10.44
C LEU A 148 4.89 -18.96 9.29
N VAL A 149 5.81 -19.17 8.34
CA VAL A 149 5.90 -18.37 7.11
C VAL A 149 5.91 -19.28 5.88
N THR A 150 5.03 -19.04 4.91
CA THR A 150 4.99 -19.79 3.65
C THR A 150 5.03 -18.86 2.45
N SER A 151 5.74 -19.25 1.39
CA SER A 151 5.75 -18.57 0.10
C SER A 151 6.44 -19.39 -0.99
N TYR A 152 6.36 -18.88 -2.22
CA TYR A 152 7.13 -19.34 -3.38
C TYR A 152 7.13 -18.27 -4.46
N GLY A 153 7.98 -18.43 -5.47
CA GLY A 153 8.02 -17.55 -6.63
C GLY A 153 8.38 -16.11 -6.27
N TYR A 154 7.65 -15.15 -6.87
CA TYR A 154 7.91 -13.71 -6.71
C TYR A 154 7.65 -13.16 -5.29
N LEU A 155 7.09 -13.96 -4.36
CA LEU A 155 6.84 -13.56 -2.97
C LEU A 155 7.95 -14.02 -2.00
N GLU A 156 8.99 -14.66 -2.52
CA GLU A 156 10.07 -15.25 -1.72
C GLU A 156 10.79 -14.19 -0.88
N ASP A 157 11.27 -13.11 -1.50
CA ASP A 157 12.11 -12.12 -0.85
C ASP A 157 11.35 -11.33 0.22
N GLY A 158 10.08 -10.97 -0.03
CA GLY A 158 9.18 -10.38 0.95
C GLY A 158 8.96 -11.30 2.15
N SER A 159 8.75 -12.59 1.90
CA SER A 159 8.50 -13.58 2.95
C SER A 159 9.74 -13.89 3.77
N ARG A 160 10.93 -13.89 3.16
CA ARG A 160 12.21 -13.96 3.90
C ARG A 160 12.40 -12.76 4.81
N ALA A 161 12.08 -11.55 4.33
CA ALA A 161 12.17 -10.35 5.16
C ALA A 161 11.15 -10.36 6.31
N VAL A 162 9.92 -10.84 6.09
CA VAL A 162 8.94 -11.04 7.16
C VAL A 162 9.44 -12.05 8.19
N LEU A 163 10.00 -13.19 7.75
CA LEU A 163 10.57 -14.19 8.64
C LEU A 163 11.70 -13.61 9.51
N GLU A 164 12.60 -12.82 8.90
CA GLU A 164 13.67 -12.14 9.63
C GLU A 164 13.13 -11.17 10.69
N GLU A 165 12.11 -10.37 10.36
CA GLU A 165 11.47 -9.46 11.31
C GLU A 165 10.78 -10.20 12.46
N LEU A 166 10.15 -11.35 12.18
CA LEU A 166 9.56 -12.21 13.22
C LEU A 166 10.65 -12.81 14.12
N GLN A 167 11.75 -13.31 13.55
CA GLN A 167 12.90 -13.81 14.31
C GLN A 167 13.52 -12.74 15.20
N ASN A 168 13.62 -11.51 14.69
CA ASN A 168 14.15 -10.37 15.42
C ASN A 168 13.18 -9.83 16.49
N GLY A 169 11.87 -10.08 16.37
CA GLY A 169 10.85 -9.61 17.30
C GLY A 169 10.53 -10.58 18.45
N LEU A 170 10.54 -11.88 18.16
CA LEU A 170 10.15 -12.95 19.08
C LEU A 170 11.27 -13.33 20.07
N PRO A 171 10.96 -14.01 21.20
CA PRO A 171 11.98 -14.60 22.07
C PRO A 171 12.96 -15.51 21.31
N SER A 172 14.23 -15.55 21.74
CA SER A 172 15.27 -16.33 21.05
C SER A 172 15.05 -17.85 21.05
N ASN A 173 14.21 -18.37 21.95
CA ASN A 173 13.82 -19.78 22.03
C ASN A 173 12.47 -20.08 21.34
N SER A 174 11.98 -19.17 20.50
CA SER A 174 10.73 -19.34 19.76
C SER A 174 10.85 -20.41 18.67
N ASN A 175 9.72 -21.01 18.32
CA ASN A 175 9.63 -22.01 17.25
C ASN A 175 9.29 -21.33 15.91
N PHE A 176 10.08 -21.62 14.88
CA PHE A 176 9.88 -21.09 13.53
C PHE A 176 9.71 -22.24 12.55
N SER A 177 8.56 -22.29 11.90
CA SER A 177 8.31 -23.17 10.76
C SER A 177 8.30 -22.34 9.48
N GLN A 178 8.88 -22.86 8.40
CA GLN A 178 8.89 -22.17 7.11
C GLN A 178 8.74 -23.15 5.95
N LEU A 179 7.99 -22.73 4.93
CA LEU A 179 7.95 -23.31 3.59
C LEU A 179 8.09 -22.16 2.59
N ILE A 180 9.33 -21.67 2.43
CA ILE A 180 9.68 -20.55 1.56
C ILE A 180 10.51 -21.14 0.41
N GLU A 181 9.86 -21.37 -0.72
CA GLU A 181 10.50 -21.93 -1.91
C GLU A 181 11.27 -20.85 -2.67
N GLN A 182 12.43 -21.22 -3.22
CA GLN A 182 13.19 -20.31 -4.06
C GLN A 182 12.50 -20.10 -5.41
N TYR A 183 12.57 -18.90 -5.98
CA TYR A 183 11.86 -18.58 -7.22
C TYR A 183 12.31 -19.43 -8.43
N ASP A 184 13.52 -19.98 -8.41
CA ASP A 184 14.12 -20.77 -9.49
C ASP A 184 13.91 -22.29 -9.33
N VAL A 185 13.25 -22.71 -8.26
CA VAL A 185 12.91 -24.13 -8.03
C VAL A 185 11.67 -24.49 -8.86
N PRO A 186 11.72 -25.56 -9.67
CA PRO A 186 10.58 -25.96 -10.47
C PRO A 186 9.43 -26.52 -9.59
N PRO A 187 8.16 -26.41 -10.03
CA PRO A 187 7.00 -26.88 -9.27
C PRO A 187 7.13 -28.34 -8.78
N GLU A 188 7.68 -29.25 -9.59
CA GLU A 188 7.78 -30.67 -9.22
C GLU A 188 8.76 -30.96 -8.08
N ALA A 189 9.64 -30.00 -7.76
CA ALA A 189 10.60 -30.08 -6.64
C ALA A 189 10.20 -29.17 -5.47
N SER A 190 9.09 -28.45 -5.59
CA SER A 190 8.61 -27.49 -4.61
C SER A 190 7.73 -28.17 -3.54
N TRP A 191 7.54 -27.50 -2.41
CA TRP A 191 6.66 -28.01 -1.36
C TRP A 191 5.19 -28.12 -1.80
N SER A 192 4.51 -29.14 -1.30
CA SER A 192 3.11 -29.47 -1.60
C SER A 192 2.17 -29.11 -0.43
N ALA A 193 0.87 -29.19 -0.66
CA ALA A 193 -0.14 -29.05 0.39
C ALA A 193 0.05 -30.10 1.51
N ASP A 194 0.57 -31.29 1.20
CA ASP A 194 0.84 -32.32 2.20
C ASP A 194 1.99 -31.94 3.15
N ASP A 195 2.93 -31.11 2.70
CA ASP A 195 3.99 -30.55 3.53
C ASP A 195 3.46 -29.44 4.46
N LEU A 196 2.51 -28.64 3.98
CA LEU A 196 1.92 -27.55 4.77
C LEU A 196 0.86 -28.05 5.77
N ARG A 197 0.08 -29.09 5.47
CA ARG A 197 -0.93 -29.67 6.38
C ARG A 197 -0.43 -29.92 7.80
N PRO A 198 0.71 -30.62 8.06
CA PRO A 198 1.17 -30.86 9.42
C PRO A 198 1.58 -29.56 10.14
N LEU A 199 2.07 -28.55 9.42
CA LEU A 199 2.48 -27.28 10.00
C LEU A 199 1.29 -26.36 10.32
N LEU A 200 0.30 -26.31 9.42
CA LEU A 200 -0.84 -25.41 9.57
C LEU A 200 -2.00 -26.03 10.36
N LEU A 201 -2.31 -27.31 10.15
CA LEU A 201 -3.53 -27.95 10.67
C LEU A 201 -3.29 -28.75 11.96
N ASN A 202 -2.03 -29.12 12.25
CA ASN A 202 -1.69 -29.97 13.39
C ASN A 202 -0.76 -29.28 14.42
N GLN A 203 -0.20 -28.12 14.09
CA GLN A 203 0.73 -27.40 14.96
C GLN A 203 0.25 -25.95 15.17
N ARG A 204 0.22 -25.52 16.44
CA ARG A 204 -0.14 -24.13 16.78
C ARG A 204 1.02 -23.20 16.44
N HIS A 205 0.68 -22.08 15.81
CA HIS A 205 1.54 -20.92 15.62
C HIS A 205 0.81 -19.66 16.10
N ASP A 206 1.51 -18.77 16.80
CA ASP A 206 0.93 -17.53 17.32
C ASP A 206 0.85 -16.44 16.24
N LEU A 207 1.86 -16.38 15.35
CA LEU A 207 1.93 -15.48 14.20
C LEU A 207 2.06 -16.30 12.91
N ILE A 208 1.21 -16.06 11.91
CA ILE A 208 1.21 -16.84 10.67
C ILE A 208 1.19 -15.88 9.48
N TYR A 209 2.19 -16.00 8.60
CA TYR A 209 2.22 -15.31 7.31
C TYR A 209 2.08 -16.33 6.17
N LEU A 210 0.96 -16.27 5.45
CA LEU A 210 0.71 -17.14 4.30
C LEU A 210 0.74 -16.32 3.00
N ALA A 211 1.82 -16.45 2.25
CA ALA A 211 1.98 -15.85 0.93
C ALA A 211 1.96 -16.95 -0.15
N GLY A 212 1.35 -16.67 -1.31
CA GLY A 212 1.16 -17.63 -2.40
C GLY A 212 -0.12 -17.34 -3.18
N HIS A 213 -0.55 -18.29 -4.03
CA HIS A 213 -1.83 -18.17 -4.74
C HIS A 213 -2.99 -18.59 -3.86
N PHE A 214 -4.01 -17.74 -3.87
CA PHE A 214 -5.23 -17.93 -3.11
C PHE A 214 -6.43 -17.65 -3.99
N ASN A 215 -7.53 -18.24 -3.57
CA ASN A 215 -8.86 -17.70 -3.78
C ASN A 215 -9.56 -17.62 -2.40
N PRO A 216 -10.85 -17.25 -2.32
CA PRO A 216 -11.55 -17.12 -1.05
C PRO A 216 -11.57 -18.39 -0.18
N SER A 217 -11.44 -19.58 -0.76
CA SER A 217 -11.62 -20.87 -0.07
C SER A 217 -10.40 -21.79 -0.14
N ARG A 218 -9.38 -21.49 -0.94
CA ARG A 218 -8.22 -22.36 -1.20
C ARG A 218 -6.92 -21.58 -1.27
N LEU A 219 -5.86 -22.29 -0.87
CA LEU A 219 -4.45 -21.94 -0.98
C LEU A 219 -3.84 -22.99 -1.90
N LEU A 220 -3.19 -22.55 -2.98
CA LEU A 220 -2.43 -23.42 -3.89
C LEU A 220 -0.99 -23.53 -3.40
N ALA A 221 -0.49 -24.75 -3.28
CA ALA A 221 0.89 -24.98 -2.85
C ALA A 221 1.91 -24.65 -3.94
N ALA A 222 3.19 -24.59 -3.58
CA ALA A 222 4.27 -24.26 -4.50
C ALA A 222 4.47 -25.28 -5.62
N ASP A 223 3.89 -26.48 -5.50
CA ASP A 223 3.83 -27.49 -6.55
C ASP A 223 2.82 -27.17 -7.68
N TYR A 224 2.05 -26.08 -7.56
CA TYR A 224 0.98 -25.66 -8.48
C TYR A 224 -0.07 -26.76 -8.79
N SER A 225 -0.19 -27.75 -7.91
CA SER A 225 -1.05 -28.92 -8.15
C SER A 225 -1.96 -29.25 -6.96
N SER A 226 -1.46 -29.08 -5.75
CA SER A 226 -2.15 -29.46 -4.53
C SER A 226 -2.64 -28.22 -3.77
N THR A 227 -3.77 -28.35 -3.08
CA THR A 227 -4.40 -27.24 -2.37
C THR A 227 -4.71 -27.58 -0.92
N ILE A 228 -4.77 -26.55 -0.08
CA ILE A 228 -5.41 -26.60 1.24
C ILE A 228 -6.64 -25.70 1.21
N SER A 229 -7.75 -26.20 1.75
CA SER A 229 -9.00 -25.46 1.82
C SER A 229 -9.26 -24.81 3.18
N ALA A 230 -10.02 -23.71 3.18
CA ALA A 230 -10.56 -23.07 4.38
C ALA A 230 -11.44 -24.04 5.20
N THR A 231 -12.11 -24.99 4.54
CA THR A 231 -12.86 -26.07 5.20
C THR A 231 -11.95 -27.00 6.01
N GLU A 232 -10.79 -27.40 5.47
CA GLU A 232 -9.80 -28.18 6.23
C GLU A 232 -9.35 -27.43 7.48
N LEU A 233 -9.11 -26.13 7.39
CA LEU A 233 -8.73 -25.28 8.53
C LEU A 233 -9.83 -25.20 9.59
N LYS A 234 -11.09 -24.97 9.17
CA LYS A 234 -12.24 -24.92 10.09
C LYS A 234 -12.41 -26.24 10.85
N ASN A 235 -12.12 -27.37 10.19
CA ASN A 235 -12.26 -28.72 10.77
C ASN A 235 -11.00 -29.20 11.53
N ALA A 236 -9.87 -28.50 11.42
CA ALA A 236 -8.64 -28.87 12.08
C ALA A 236 -8.80 -28.83 13.61
N SER A 237 -8.13 -29.74 14.32
CA SER A 237 -8.20 -29.82 15.80
C SER A 237 -7.27 -28.81 16.50
N VAL A 238 -6.30 -28.25 15.78
CA VAL A 238 -5.38 -27.23 16.30
C VAL A 238 -6.14 -26.00 16.83
N ASP A 239 -5.61 -25.41 17.89
CA ASP A 239 -6.15 -24.19 18.50
C ASP A 239 -5.53 -22.95 17.85
N PHE A 240 -6.36 -22.12 17.20
CA PHE A 240 -5.98 -20.81 16.66
C PHE A 240 -6.51 -19.64 17.49
N THR A 241 -7.01 -19.89 18.71
CA THR A 241 -7.52 -18.82 19.58
C THR A 241 -6.47 -17.72 19.74
N ASN A 242 -6.84 -16.50 19.33
CA ASN A 242 -5.98 -15.31 19.31
C ASN A 242 -4.71 -15.40 18.45
N ALA A 243 -4.60 -16.37 17.53
CA ALA A 243 -3.56 -16.37 16.52
C ALA A 243 -3.76 -15.18 15.57
N ILE A 244 -2.66 -14.58 15.13
CA ILE A 244 -2.67 -13.46 14.18
C ILE A 244 -2.15 -13.99 12.84
N VAL A 245 -3.05 -14.02 11.87
CA VAL A 245 -2.78 -14.48 10.52
C VAL A 245 -2.81 -13.31 9.57
N TYR A 246 -1.84 -13.23 8.67
CA TYR A 246 -1.85 -12.25 7.59
C TYR A 246 -1.35 -12.87 6.29
N SER A 247 -1.78 -12.33 5.16
CA SER A 247 -1.59 -13.01 3.87
C SER A 247 -1.39 -12.06 2.70
N SER A 248 -0.35 -12.35 1.90
CA SER A 248 -0.16 -11.81 0.56
C SER A 248 -0.64 -12.79 -0.51
N GLY A 249 -1.92 -13.16 -0.45
CA GLY A 249 -2.58 -14.00 -1.44
C GLY A 249 -3.81 -13.33 -2.05
N CYS A 250 -4.02 -13.48 -3.35
CA CYS A 250 -5.19 -12.92 -4.05
C CYS A 250 -6.49 -13.38 -3.39
N HIS A 251 -7.39 -12.44 -3.10
CA HIS A 251 -8.73 -12.69 -2.54
C HIS A 251 -8.76 -13.53 -1.26
N SER A 252 -7.65 -13.68 -0.54
CA SER A 252 -7.59 -14.43 0.72
C SER A 252 -8.39 -13.78 1.85
N GLY A 253 -8.81 -12.53 1.66
CA GLY A 253 -9.75 -11.79 2.50
C GLY A 253 -11.07 -11.45 1.80
N TYR A 254 -11.37 -11.99 0.62
CA TYR A 254 -12.67 -11.77 -0.02
C TYR A 254 -13.73 -12.64 0.67
N ASN A 255 -14.51 -12.03 1.55
CA ASN A 255 -15.62 -12.70 2.22
C ASN A 255 -16.78 -12.92 1.23
N ILE A 256 -16.99 -14.17 0.82
CA ILE A 256 -18.14 -14.53 0.00
C ILE A 256 -19.36 -14.52 0.91
N VAL A 257 -20.24 -13.54 0.70
CA VAL A 257 -21.53 -13.49 1.40
C VAL A 257 -22.28 -14.80 1.14
N ASN A 258 -22.61 -15.52 2.21
CA ASN A 258 -23.18 -16.86 2.16
C ASN A 258 -24.49 -16.90 1.35
N ASP A 259 -25.32 -15.86 1.47
CA ASP A 259 -26.58 -15.73 0.73
C ASP A 259 -26.38 -15.41 -0.76
N HIS A 260 -25.19 -14.97 -1.18
CA HIS A 260 -24.85 -14.73 -2.58
C HIS A 260 -24.19 -15.95 -3.23
N ALA A 261 -23.86 -17.00 -2.48
CA ALA A 261 -23.31 -18.22 -3.04
C ALA A 261 -24.35 -18.93 -3.93
N VAL A 262 -23.91 -19.40 -5.09
CA VAL A 262 -24.69 -20.29 -5.96
C VAL A 262 -24.71 -21.69 -5.33
N PRO A 263 -25.88 -22.20 -4.91
CA PRO A 263 -25.96 -23.50 -4.25
C PRO A 263 -25.31 -24.61 -5.07
N GLN A 264 -24.46 -25.43 -4.43
CA GLN A 264 -23.74 -26.57 -5.04
C GLN A 264 -22.69 -26.22 -6.10
N VAL A 265 -22.50 -24.94 -6.44
CA VAL A 265 -21.52 -24.50 -7.44
C VAL A 265 -20.41 -23.70 -6.78
N THR A 266 -20.75 -22.76 -5.90
CA THR A 266 -19.76 -22.09 -5.07
C THR A 266 -19.08 -23.11 -4.19
N ASP A 267 -17.75 -23.10 -4.21
CA ASP A 267 -16.94 -23.86 -3.27
C ASP A 267 -17.40 -23.43 -1.86
N ALA A 268 -18.18 -24.31 -1.23
CA ALA A 268 -19.12 -23.90 -0.19
C ALA A 268 -18.39 -23.19 0.97
N PRO A 269 -19.04 -22.21 1.63
CA PRO A 269 -18.51 -21.60 2.84
C PRO A 269 -18.00 -22.66 3.83
N PRO A 270 -16.89 -22.41 4.54
CA PRO A 270 -16.33 -21.09 4.81
C PRO A 270 -15.33 -20.60 3.74
N ASP A 271 -15.28 -19.28 3.55
CA ASP A 271 -14.07 -18.60 3.07
C ASP A 271 -13.00 -18.52 4.19
N TRP A 272 -11.80 -18.04 3.87
CA TRP A 272 -10.70 -17.92 4.85
C TRP A 272 -11.06 -17.03 6.04
N ALA A 273 -11.76 -15.91 5.83
CA ALA A 273 -12.17 -15.01 6.91
C ALA A 273 -13.13 -15.72 7.88
N GLN A 274 -14.13 -16.45 7.37
CA GLN A 274 -15.05 -17.27 8.16
C GLN A 274 -14.33 -18.42 8.88
N ALA A 275 -13.39 -19.10 8.20
CA ALA A 275 -12.67 -20.23 8.78
C ALA A 275 -11.80 -19.80 9.97
N PHE A 276 -11.04 -18.70 9.83
CA PHE A 276 -10.24 -18.16 10.92
C PHE A 276 -11.09 -17.58 12.05
N ALA A 277 -12.16 -16.83 11.73
CA ALA A 277 -13.09 -16.31 12.74
C ALA A 277 -13.75 -17.44 13.55
N GLY A 278 -14.14 -18.53 12.87
CA GLY A 278 -14.69 -19.74 13.48
C GLY A 278 -13.72 -20.40 14.48
N LYS A 279 -12.42 -20.22 14.29
CA LYS A 279 -11.35 -20.71 15.17
C LYS A 279 -10.85 -19.67 16.19
N GLY A 280 -11.48 -18.49 16.25
CA GLY A 280 -11.11 -17.40 17.15
C GLY A 280 -9.80 -16.70 16.80
N ALA A 281 -9.38 -16.79 15.54
CA ALA A 281 -8.18 -16.13 15.01
C ALA A 281 -8.53 -14.79 14.35
N LEU A 282 -7.53 -13.91 14.24
CA LEU A 282 -7.61 -12.68 13.45
C LEU A 282 -6.93 -12.91 12.10
N LEU A 283 -7.53 -12.39 11.03
CA LEU A 283 -6.97 -12.40 9.68
C LEU A 283 -6.77 -10.97 9.15
N ILE A 284 -5.60 -10.69 8.57
CA ILE A 284 -5.37 -9.53 7.71
C ILE A 284 -5.09 -10.03 6.29
N ALA A 285 -5.96 -9.73 5.35
CA ALA A 285 -5.86 -10.28 4.01
C ALA A 285 -6.47 -9.35 2.96
N GLY A 286 -6.09 -9.55 1.70
CA GLY A 286 -6.60 -8.78 0.57
C GLY A 286 -8.01 -9.23 0.15
N THR A 287 -8.93 -8.28 0.03
CA THR A 287 -10.25 -8.49 -0.60
C THR A 287 -10.19 -8.60 -2.13
N GLY A 288 -9.06 -8.31 -2.77
CA GLY A 288 -8.88 -8.35 -4.22
C GLY A 288 -7.57 -9.00 -4.62
N TYR A 289 -7.17 -8.83 -5.88
CA TYR A 289 -5.82 -9.18 -6.35
C TYR A 289 -4.76 -8.46 -5.53
N GLN A 290 -3.74 -9.22 -5.12
CA GLN A 290 -2.58 -8.73 -4.40
C GLN A 290 -1.34 -8.88 -5.28
N TYR A 291 -0.34 -8.04 -5.05
CA TYR A 291 0.83 -7.94 -5.92
C TYR A 291 2.12 -8.10 -5.13
N GLY A 292 3.11 -8.72 -5.75
CA GLY A 292 4.52 -8.55 -5.43
C GLY A 292 5.27 -8.01 -6.65
N ASP A 293 6.58 -7.90 -6.57
CA ASP A 293 7.44 -7.57 -7.72
C ASP A 293 8.50 -8.65 -7.91
N ALA A 294 8.86 -8.93 -9.16
CA ALA A 294 9.77 -10.03 -9.48
C ALA A 294 11.15 -9.92 -8.81
N ASP A 295 11.63 -8.71 -8.55
CA ASP A 295 12.99 -8.46 -8.05
C ASP A 295 13.02 -7.72 -6.70
N PHE A 296 11.87 -7.22 -6.25
CA PHE A 296 11.81 -6.34 -5.10
C PHE A 296 10.59 -6.58 -4.22
N LYS A 297 10.80 -6.42 -2.92
CA LYS A 297 9.74 -6.30 -1.92
C LYS A 297 8.91 -5.03 -2.12
N GLU A 298 7.92 -5.10 -3.00
CA GLU A 298 6.98 -4.02 -3.27
C GLU A 298 5.52 -4.45 -3.09
N TYR A 299 4.63 -3.47 -3.15
CA TYR A 299 3.19 -3.69 -3.04
C TYR A 299 2.80 -4.45 -1.74
N SER A 300 2.14 -5.60 -1.83
CA SER A 300 1.71 -6.34 -0.65
C SER A 300 2.88 -6.83 0.19
N GLU A 301 4.02 -7.17 -0.42
CA GLU A 301 5.22 -7.58 0.31
C GLU A 301 5.75 -6.44 1.18
N ARG A 302 5.85 -5.23 0.61
CA ARG A 302 6.27 -4.03 1.35
C ARG A 302 5.29 -3.70 2.47
N LEU A 303 3.98 -3.80 2.20
CA LEU A 303 2.95 -3.49 3.17
C LEU A 303 2.96 -4.47 4.36
N TYR A 304 3.01 -5.77 4.10
CA TYR A 304 3.02 -6.77 5.19
C TYR A 304 4.36 -6.84 5.92
N LEU A 305 5.47 -6.53 5.26
CA LEU A 305 6.75 -6.30 5.94
C LEU A 305 6.66 -5.11 6.91
N ALA A 306 6.12 -3.98 6.45
CA ALA A 306 5.90 -2.81 7.29
C ALA A 306 4.94 -3.12 8.46
N PHE A 307 3.90 -3.91 8.23
CA PHE A 307 3.01 -4.39 9.30
C PHE A 307 3.78 -5.19 10.36
N THR A 308 4.59 -6.16 9.96
CA THR A 308 5.40 -6.98 10.88
C THR A 308 6.39 -6.14 11.69
N GLN A 309 7.02 -5.14 11.06
CA GLN A 309 7.86 -4.16 11.75
C GLN A 309 7.07 -3.32 12.76
N ARG A 310 5.86 -2.88 12.37
CA ARG A 310 5.00 -2.06 13.24
C ARG A 310 4.52 -2.80 14.48
N LEU A 311 4.41 -4.13 14.47
CA LEU A 311 4.15 -4.92 15.68
C LEU A 311 5.27 -4.81 16.73
N ARG A 312 6.48 -4.43 16.32
CA ARG A 312 7.67 -4.29 17.18
C ARG A 312 7.92 -2.85 17.66
N VAL A 313 7.22 -1.86 17.10
CA VAL A 313 7.49 -0.44 17.38
C VAL A 313 6.97 -0.01 18.75
N GLY A 314 7.80 0.69 19.52
CA GLY A 314 7.41 1.31 20.80
C GLY A 314 7.85 0.51 22.03
N THR A 315 7.23 0.76 23.17
CA THR A 315 7.68 0.25 24.49
C THR A 315 6.65 -0.62 25.21
N GLY A 316 5.51 -0.91 24.60
CA GLY A 316 4.43 -1.69 25.21
C GLY A 316 3.59 -2.41 24.16
N PRO A 317 2.51 -3.10 24.58
CA PRO A 317 1.66 -3.85 23.67
C PRO A 317 1.19 -3.00 22.47
N VAL A 318 1.24 -3.59 21.28
CA VAL A 318 0.85 -2.95 20.03
C VAL A 318 -0.43 -3.59 19.54
N SER A 319 -1.48 -2.78 19.32
CA SER A 319 -2.72 -3.24 18.69
C SER A 319 -2.45 -3.61 17.23
N VAL A 320 -2.96 -4.76 16.82
CA VAL A 320 -2.82 -5.29 15.46
C VAL A 320 -3.42 -4.33 14.43
N GLY A 321 -4.60 -3.77 14.72
CA GLY A 321 -5.23 -2.79 13.84
C GLY A 321 -4.46 -1.47 13.74
N GLN A 322 -3.88 -0.98 14.84
CA GLN A 322 -3.04 0.23 14.80
C GLN A 322 -1.72 -0.03 14.07
N ALA A 323 -1.14 -1.23 14.19
CA ALA A 323 0.02 -1.62 13.40
C ALA A 323 -0.30 -1.63 11.90
N LEU A 324 -1.45 -2.16 11.48
CA LEU A 324 -1.89 -2.12 10.08
C LEU A 324 -2.11 -0.69 9.58
N VAL A 325 -2.77 0.17 10.38
CA VAL A 325 -2.95 1.60 10.04
C VAL A 325 -1.59 2.28 9.85
N ALA A 326 -0.66 2.06 10.78
CA ALA A 326 0.68 2.64 10.70
C ALA A 326 1.48 2.11 9.51
N ALA A 327 1.32 0.84 9.15
CA ALA A 327 1.95 0.26 7.96
C ALA A 327 1.40 0.87 6.66
N LYS A 328 0.08 1.06 6.55
CA LYS A 328 -0.54 1.76 5.41
C LYS A 328 -0.09 3.24 5.34
N GLN A 329 0.04 3.90 6.49
CA GLN A 329 0.56 5.28 6.56
C GLN A 329 2.02 5.36 6.10
N ASP A 330 2.88 4.43 6.53
CA ASP A 330 4.27 4.35 6.07
C ASP A 330 4.34 4.08 4.57
N TYR A 331 3.55 3.11 4.10
CA TYR A 331 3.49 2.77 2.68
C TYR A 331 3.17 4.00 1.83
N LEU A 332 2.16 4.80 2.19
CA LEU A 332 1.82 6.05 1.51
C LEU A 332 2.89 7.14 1.65
N ALA A 333 3.47 7.28 2.84
CA ALA A 333 4.44 8.32 3.14
C ALA A 333 5.81 8.08 2.49
N ASP A 334 6.12 6.81 2.20
CA ASP A 334 7.36 6.38 1.56
C ASP A 334 7.20 6.01 0.09
N THR A 335 6.01 6.17 -0.51
CA THR A 335 5.85 6.11 -1.97
C THR A 335 6.47 7.37 -2.60
N GLY A 336 7.62 7.20 -3.26
CA GLY A 336 8.40 8.27 -3.89
C GLY A 336 7.93 8.69 -5.29
N VAL A 337 6.75 8.21 -5.72
CA VAL A 337 6.12 8.46 -7.01
C VAL A 337 4.63 8.76 -6.82
N GLU A 338 3.93 9.12 -7.89
CA GLU A 338 2.47 9.23 -7.86
C GLU A 338 1.82 7.87 -7.51
N VAL A 339 0.79 7.89 -6.65
CA VAL A 339 0.03 6.70 -6.28
C VAL A 339 -0.84 6.26 -7.46
N ASP A 340 -0.35 5.27 -8.22
CA ASP A 340 -1.08 4.65 -9.32
C ASP A 340 -2.12 3.62 -8.83
N GLY A 341 -2.75 2.91 -9.76
CA GLY A 341 -3.80 1.94 -9.46
C GLY A 341 -3.32 0.74 -8.64
N ILE A 342 -2.07 0.28 -8.80
CA ILE A 342 -1.56 -0.85 -8.01
C ILE A 342 -1.27 -0.40 -6.57
N PHE A 343 -0.60 0.75 -6.40
CA PHE A 343 -0.35 1.30 -5.05
C PHE A 343 -1.66 1.56 -4.29
N GLU A 344 -2.66 2.14 -4.96
CA GLU A 344 -3.98 2.37 -4.38
C GLU A 344 -4.67 1.05 -4.02
N LYS A 345 -4.74 0.10 -4.95
CA LYS A 345 -5.38 -1.21 -4.75
C LYS A 345 -4.78 -1.96 -3.57
N THR A 346 -3.44 -2.04 -3.48
CA THR A 346 -2.73 -2.68 -2.35
C THR A 346 -3.20 -2.15 -0.99
N ILE A 347 -3.37 -0.84 -0.85
CA ILE A 347 -3.83 -0.24 0.41
C ILE A 347 -5.31 -0.56 0.65
N LEU A 348 -6.14 -0.37 -0.38
CA LEU A 348 -7.59 -0.50 -0.26
C LEU A 348 -8.01 -1.91 0.11
N VAL A 349 -7.41 -2.94 -0.50
CA VAL A 349 -7.86 -4.32 -0.33
C VAL A 349 -7.37 -4.96 0.97
N SER A 350 -6.26 -4.51 1.55
CA SER A 350 -5.73 -5.06 2.81
C SER A 350 -6.66 -4.80 3.99
N THR A 351 -7.42 -5.83 4.37
CA THR A 351 -8.57 -5.74 5.28
C THR A 351 -8.32 -6.57 6.53
N LEU A 352 -8.69 -6.04 7.70
CA LEU A 352 -8.64 -6.76 8.98
C LEU A 352 -10.01 -7.38 9.29
N PHE A 353 -10.04 -8.71 9.40
CA PHE A 353 -11.13 -9.53 9.90
C PHE A 353 -10.81 -9.99 11.32
N GLY A 354 -11.51 -9.42 12.30
CA GLY A 354 -11.25 -9.61 13.72
C GLY A 354 -11.41 -8.33 14.53
N LEU A 355 -10.96 -8.38 15.79
CA LEU A 355 -10.99 -7.24 16.69
C LEU A 355 -9.70 -6.41 16.57
N PRO A 356 -9.74 -5.16 16.06
CA PRO A 356 -8.54 -4.39 15.74
C PRO A 356 -7.73 -3.96 16.98
N MET A 357 -8.35 -4.01 18.16
CA MET A 357 -7.72 -3.73 19.46
C MET A 357 -7.00 -4.94 20.08
N LEU A 358 -7.10 -6.14 19.50
CA LEU A 358 -6.25 -7.27 19.89
C LEU A 358 -4.78 -6.84 19.76
N SER A 359 -3.98 -7.06 20.79
CA SER A 359 -2.63 -6.52 20.90
C SER A 359 -1.58 -7.58 21.16
N VAL A 360 -0.37 -7.38 20.65
CA VAL A 360 0.80 -8.23 20.88
C VAL A 360 1.86 -7.50 21.70
N ASP A 361 2.51 -8.24 22.60
CA ASP A 361 3.69 -7.76 23.33
C ASP A 361 4.94 -8.53 22.93
N LEU A 362 5.61 -8.08 21.86
CA LEU A 362 6.87 -8.66 21.38
C LEU A 362 8.05 -8.14 22.22
N PRO A 363 8.92 -8.99 22.74
CA PRO A 363 9.98 -8.57 23.67
C PRO A 363 11.04 -7.69 23.01
N ASN A 364 11.37 -7.94 21.74
CA ASN A 364 12.47 -7.28 21.04
C ASN A 364 11.94 -6.13 20.20
N ARG A 365 11.87 -4.96 20.85
CA ARG A 365 11.30 -3.73 20.31
C ARG A 365 12.25 -2.94 19.40
N ILE A 366 11.66 -2.16 18.50
CA ILE A 366 12.37 -1.18 17.67
C ILE A 366 11.79 0.23 17.92
N ALA A 367 12.61 1.24 17.65
CA ALA A 367 12.14 2.62 17.63
C ALA A 367 11.22 2.85 16.41
N ALA A 368 10.30 3.80 16.53
CA ALA A 368 9.55 4.26 15.36
C ALA A 368 10.53 4.86 14.33
N PRO A 369 10.30 4.64 13.02
CA PRO A 369 11.08 5.29 11.97
C PRO A 369 11.08 6.81 12.16
N THR A 370 12.24 7.43 12.03
CA THR A 370 12.38 8.90 12.05
C THR A 370 13.16 9.37 10.85
N LEU A 371 12.75 10.51 10.29
CA LEU A 371 13.44 11.17 9.19
C LEU A 371 14.14 12.43 9.69
N PRO A 372 15.43 12.63 9.39
CA PRO A 372 16.12 13.85 9.74
C PRO A 372 15.48 15.05 9.04
N THR A 373 15.38 16.16 9.76
CA THR A 373 14.86 17.42 9.23
C THR A 373 15.92 18.10 8.36
N ALA A 374 15.64 18.29 7.07
CA ALA A 374 16.52 19.07 6.18
C ALA A 374 16.38 20.58 6.36
N VAL A 375 15.26 21.05 6.92
CA VAL A 375 14.92 22.48 6.99
C VAL A 375 14.79 22.93 8.43
N THR A 376 15.89 23.44 9.00
CA THR A 376 15.91 23.99 10.36
C THR A 376 15.59 25.48 10.41
N THR A 377 15.82 26.21 9.31
CA THR A 377 15.58 27.66 9.22
C THR A 377 14.95 28.02 7.89
N THR A 378 14.17 29.10 7.88
CA THR A 378 13.53 29.66 6.68
C THR A 378 13.81 31.15 6.59
N ASN A 379 13.90 31.68 5.36
CA ASN A 379 14.03 33.09 5.07
C ASN A 379 12.69 33.67 4.61
N PRO A 380 12.21 34.79 5.18
CA PRO A 380 11.07 35.51 4.64
C PRO A 380 11.30 35.87 3.17
N VAL A 381 10.25 35.88 2.37
CA VAL A 381 10.34 36.43 1.00
C VAL A 381 10.68 37.92 1.04
N SER A 382 11.21 38.45 -0.08
CA SER A 382 11.64 39.85 -0.17
C SER A 382 10.54 40.82 0.25
N THR A 383 10.92 41.84 1.03
CA THR A 383 10.02 42.92 1.48
C THR A 383 9.43 43.66 0.27
N ASN A 384 8.23 44.23 0.44
CA ASN A 384 7.47 44.93 -0.60
C ASN A 384 7.00 44.04 -1.77
N THR A 385 6.91 42.73 -1.57
CA THR A 385 6.26 41.80 -2.50
C THR A 385 4.89 41.35 -1.95
N PRO A 386 3.93 40.94 -2.80
CA PRO A 386 2.67 40.38 -2.32
C PRO A 386 2.85 39.20 -1.35
N GLY A 387 3.89 38.37 -1.57
CA GLY A 387 4.21 37.25 -0.69
C GLY A 387 4.63 37.67 0.72
N ALA A 388 5.25 38.84 0.90
CA ALA A 388 5.63 39.33 2.22
C ALA A 388 4.39 39.64 3.07
N THR A 389 3.34 40.20 2.45
CA THR A 389 2.04 40.45 3.12
C THR A 389 1.36 39.16 3.57
N LEU A 390 1.59 38.06 2.85
CA LEU A 390 1.05 36.73 3.16
C LEU A 390 1.94 35.91 4.12
N GLY A 391 3.06 36.49 4.59
CA GLY A 391 3.99 35.80 5.50
C GLY A 391 4.71 34.62 4.86
N LEU A 392 4.87 34.60 3.53
CA LEU A 392 5.54 33.50 2.84
C LEU A 392 7.03 33.43 3.21
N ALA A 393 7.55 32.22 3.29
CA ALA A 393 8.95 31.96 3.58
C ALA A 393 9.54 30.95 2.59
N THR A 394 10.87 30.89 2.53
CA THR A 394 11.60 29.98 1.67
C THR A 394 12.73 29.30 2.42
N ALA A 395 13.13 28.10 2.00
CA ALA A 395 14.35 27.45 2.46
C ALA A 395 15.05 26.79 1.29
N ASP A 396 16.37 26.86 1.27
CA ASP A 396 17.18 26.14 0.30
C ASP A 396 17.68 24.84 0.92
N VAL A 397 17.53 23.74 0.19
CA VAL A 397 17.97 22.39 0.59
C VAL A 397 18.94 21.88 -0.45
N VAL A 398 20.10 21.42 0.00
CA VAL A 398 21.12 20.79 -0.85
C VAL A 398 21.18 19.32 -0.46
N LEU A 399 20.99 18.44 -1.43
CA LEU A 399 21.07 17.00 -1.27
C LEU A 399 22.26 16.46 -2.04
N SER A 400 23.04 15.61 -1.39
CA SER A 400 24.13 14.84 -2.02
C SER A 400 23.79 13.35 -1.93
N PRO A 401 23.02 12.81 -2.89
CA PRO A 401 22.52 11.44 -2.82
C PRO A 401 23.66 10.41 -2.76
N ALA A 402 23.64 9.56 -1.73
CA ALA A 402 24.49 8.38 -1.67
C ALA A 402 23.77 7.23 -2.38
N LEU A 403 24.17 6.96 -3.63
CA LEU A 403 23.52 5.96 -4.47
C LEU A 403 24.41 4.74 -4.67
N THR A 404 23.79 3.55 -4.60
CA THR A 404 24.43 2.26 -4.86
C THR A 404 24.01 1.77 -6.23
N ARG A 405 24.99 1.46 -7.09
CA ARG A 405 24.76 0.92 -8.44
C ARG A 405 24.60 -0.59 -8.37
N THR A 406 23.58 -1.12 -9.03
CA THR A 406 23.39 -2.57 -9.19
C THR A 406 23.34 -2.92 -10.67
N VAL A 407 23.96 -4.05 -11.03
CA VAL A 407 23.84 -4.68 -12.35
C VAL A 407 23.08 -5.99 -12.16
N VAL A 408 22.06 -6.20 -12.97
CA VAL A 408 21.29 -7.44 -13.01
C VAL A 408 21.45 -8.05 -14.40
N SER A 409 22.02 -9.26 -14.44
CA SER A 409 22.16 -10.02 -15.68
C SER A 409 20.88 -10.83 -15.92
N LEU A 410 20.15 -10.48 -16.97
CA LEU A 410 18.95 -11.17 -17.42
C LEU A 410 19.26 -12.02 -18.65
N ILE A 411 18.30 -12.84 -19.09
CA ILE A 411 18.36 -13.52 -20.38
C ILE A 411 17.40 -12.81 -21.34
N ASP A 412 17.92 -12.41 -22.50
CA ASP A 412 17.12 -11.86 -23.57
C ASP A 412 16.20 -12.94 -24.16
N GLY A 413 14.89 -12.69 -24.15
CA GLY A 413 13.89 -13.70 -24.54
C GLY A 413 13.88 -14.08 -26.02
N GLU A 414 14.50 -13.28 -26.90
CA GLU A 414 14.56 -13.56 -28.34
C GLU A 414 15.88 -14.27 -28.71
N THR A 415 16.99 -13.75 -28.22
CA THR A 415 18.34 -14.23 -28.57
C THR A 415 18.85 -15.32 -27.63
N MET A 416 18.23 -15.48 -26.45
CA MET A 416 18.66 -16.38 -25.38
C MET A 416 20.09 -16.09 -24.87
N LEU A 417 20.58 -14.86 -25.07
CA LEU A 417 21.89 -14.42 -24.61
C LEU A 417 21.77 -13.58 -23.32
N PRO A 418 22.81 -13.54 -22.48
CA PRO A 418 22.83 -12.66 -21.32
C PRO A 418 22.78 -11.19 -21.70
N ILE A 419 21.99 -10.41 -20.97
CA ILE A 419 21.87 -8.97 -21.11
C ILE A 419 21.95 -8.29 -19.75
N ASP A 420 22.87 -7.34 -19.62
CA ASP A 420 23.05 -6.59 -18.37
C ASP A 420 22.12 -5.38 -18.35
N THR A 421 21.33 -5.29 -17.29
CA THR A 421 20.49 -4.13 -16.96
C THR A 421 20.99 -3.46 -15.70
N VAL A 422 20.70 -2.17 -15.54
CA VAL A 422 21.26 -1.34 -14.46
C VAL A 422 20.16 -0.57 -13.75
N TYR A 423 20.27 -0.52 -12.43
CA TYR A 423 19.54 0.45 -11.60
C TYR A 423 20.41 0.98 -10.47
N TYR A 424 19.85 1.96 -9.77
CA TYR A 424 20.44 2.54 -8.56
C TYR A 424 19.45 2.48 -7.41
N SER A 425 19.94 2.25 -6.20
CA SER A 425 19.22 2.44 -4.95
C SER A 425 19.78 3.63 -4.17
N GLY A 426 18.91 4.31 -3.42
CA GLY A 426 19.26 5.39 -2.51
C GLY A 426 19.20 4.95 -1.05
N PRO A 427 19.42 5.87 -0.09
CA PRO A 427 19.40 5.54 1.34
C PRO A 427 18.05 5.05 1.86
N GLN A 428 16.95 5.37 1.17
CA GLN A 428 15.61 4.86 1.46
C GLN A 428 15.17 3.77 0.49
N GLY A 429 16.13 3.12 -0.19
CA GLY A 429 15.88 2.04 -1.14
C GLY A 429 15.58 2.58 -2.54
N GLN A 430 14.58 2.02 -3.17
CA GLN A 430 14.22 2.28 -4.56
C GLN A 430 12.70 2.30 -4.70
N VAL A 431 12.23 2.82 -5.82
CA VAL A 431 10.82 2.78 -6.21
C VAL A 431 10.70 2.00 -7.50
N ALA A 432 9.80 1.03 -7.50
CA ALA A 432 9.36 0.29 -8.67
C ALA A 432 7.98 0.81 -9.10
N ARG A 433 7.80 0.93 -10.43
CA ARG A 433 6.51 1.17 -11.05
C ARG A 433 6.38 0.24 -12.25
N PRO A 434 5.19 -0.33 -12.50
CA PRO A 434 5.00 -1.33 -13.54
C PRO A 434 5.55 -0.91 -14.89
N GLY A 435 6.57 -1.62 -15.37
CA GLY A 435 7.20 -1.39 -16.67
C GLY A 435 8.04 -0.12 -16.81
N TYR A 436 8.28 0.62 -15.73
CA TYR A 436 9.18 1.77 -15.72
C TYR A 436 10.55 1.40 -15.14
N PRO A 437 11.61 2.17 -15.46
CA PRO A 437 12.92 2.02 -14.85
C PRO A 437 12.85 2.14 -13.33
N ILE A 438 13.56 1.27 -12.63
CA ILE A 438 13.74 1.35 -11.18
C ILE A 438 14.49 2.64 -10.83
N GLN A 439 13.97 3.37 -9.85
CA GLN A 439 14.52 4.66 -9.43
C GLN A 439 15.01 4.61 -7.98
N PRO A 440 16.20 5.17 -7.66
CA PRO A 440 16.66 5.27 -6.28
C PRO A 440 15.76 6.23 -5.50
N LEU A 441 15.56 5.98 -4.21
CA LEU A 441 14.76 6.85 -3.36
C LEU A 441 15.60 7.56 -2.31
N VAL A 442 15.48 8.89 -2.29
CA VAL A 442 15.99 9.76 -1.22
C VAL A 442 14.82 10.52 -0.62
N ILE A 443 14.65 10.43 0.70
CA ILE A 443 13.58 11.09 1.44
C ILE A 443 14.19 12.03 2.47
N THR A 444 13.64 13.24 2.58
CA THR A 444 13.96 14.12 3.70
C THR A 444 12.73 14.84 4.26
N ASN A 445 12.70 15.04 5.58
CA ASN A 445 11.65 15.79 6.24
C ASN A 445 11.86 17.29 6.01
N VAL A 446 10.84 17.93 5.44
CA VAL A 446 10.82 19.36 5.11
C VAL A 446 9.71 20.12 5.87
N THR A 447 9.14 19.50 6.89
CA THR A 447 8.18 20.15 7.80
C THR A 447 8.86 21.30 8.54
N ASN A 448 8.19 22.44 8.67
CA ASN A 448 8.72 23.59 9.36
C ASN A 448 7.62 24.43 10.01
N SER A 449 7.95 25.16 11.09
CA SER A 449 7.03 26.06 11.78
C SER A 449 6.59 27.27 10.94
N ALA A 450 7.28 27.58 9.84
CA ALA A 450 6.90 28.63 8.91
C ALA A 450 5.60 28.34 8.12
N GLY A 451 5.09 27.11 8.18
CA GLY A 451 3.82 26.72 7.56
C GLY A 451 3.93 25.45 6.73
N VAL A 452 2.95 25.24 5.85
CA VAL A 452 2.94 24.09 4.91
C VAL A 452 3.87 24.43 3.75
N VAL A 453 4.77 23.51 3.40
CA VAL A 453 5.53 23.64 2.14
C VAL A 453 4.57 23.44 0.98
N ARG A 454 4.49 24.39 0.05
CA ARG A 454 3.54 24.42 -1.07
C ARG A 454 4.18 24.09 -2.42
N GLY A 455 5.51 24.10 -2.48
CA GLY A 455 6.23 23.82 -3.71
C GLY A 455 7.72 23.64 -3.48
N ALA A 456 8.35 22.94 -4.41
CA ALA A 456 9.79 22.73 -4.47
C ALA A 456 10.28 23.07 -5.88
N GLY A 457 11.16 24.08 -5.98
CA GLY A 457 11.82 24.44 -7.23
C GLY A 457 13.23 23.86 -7.28
N PHE A 458 13.53 23.04 -8.29
CA PHE A 458 14.89 22.59 -8.57
C PHE A 458 15.73 23.76 -9.10
N ARG A 459 16.84 24.09 -8.42
CA ARG A 459 17.64 25.29 -8.68
C ARG A 459 18.96 25.01 -9.36
N ALA A 460 19.59 23.89 -9.02
CA ALA A 460 20.86 23.48 -9.58
C ALA A 460 21.06 21.99 -9.33
N GLY A 461 21.87 21.34 -10.17
CA GLY A 461 22.34 19.99 -9.91
C GLY A 461 23.66 19.71 -10.61
N THR A 462 24.44 18.82 -10.03
CA THR A 462 25.63 18.24 -10.66
C THR A 462 25.33 16.77 -10.94
N TYR A 463 25.68 16.31 -12.14
CA TYR A 463 25.36 14.96 -12.57
C TYR A 463 26.50 14.31 -13.35
N ILE A 464 26.42 12.99 -13.47
CA ILE A 464 27.27 12.15 -14.29
C ILE A 464 26.36 11.41 -15.27
N ASP A 465 26.69 11.43 -16.55
CA ASP A 465 25.98 10.70 -17.59
C ASP A 465 26.74 9.40 -17.91
N GLU A 466 26.07 8.26 -17.74
CA GLU A 466 26.54 6.93 -18.11
C GLU A 466 25.94 6.52 -19.45
N GLN A 467 26.80 6.16 -20.40
CA GLN A 467 26.38 5.81 -21.77
C GLN A 467 26.15 4.30 -21.92
N ASN A 468 25.35 3.94 -22.93
CA ASN A 468 25.05 2.56 -23.31
C ASN A 468 24.41 1.72 -22.20
N ILE A 469 23.59 2.36 -21.37
CA ILE A 469 22.88 1.71 -20.26
C ILE A 469 21.55 1.18 -20.74
N GLN A 470 21.22 -0.06 -20.38
CA GLN A 470 19.85 -0.57 -20.40
C GLN A 470 19.27 -0.48 -18.99
N PRO A 471 18.17 0.26 -18.79
CA PRO A 471 17.57 0.37 -17.47
C PRO A 471 16.93 -0.95 -17.07
N HIS A 472 17.08 -1.32 -15.81
CA HIS A 472 16.30 -2.40 -15.21
C HIS A 472 14.89 -1.88 -14.91
N THR A 473 13.85 -2.64 -15.27
CA THR A 473 12.44 -2.23 -15.20
C THR A 473 11.67 -3.09 -14.21
N SER A 474 10.66 -2.54 -13.53
CA SER A 474 9.83 -3.31 -12.58
C SER A 474 8.82 -4.21 -13.29
N VAL A 475 8.59 -5.39 -12.71
CA VAL A 475 7.63 -6.40 -13.16
C VAL A 475 6.73 -6.78 -11.98
N PRO A 476 5.58 -6.11 -11.79
CA PRO A 476 4.60 -6.57 -10.82
C PRO A 476 4.07 -7.94 -11.22
N ALA A 477 3.82 -8.79 -10.24
CA ALA A 477 3.30 -10.14 -10.44
C ALA A 477 2.12 -10.42 -9.51
N THR A 478 1.14 -11.18 -10.03
CA THR A 478 0.04 -11.78 -9.25
C THR A 478 0.02 -13.30 -9.41
N GLU A 479 0.32 -13.81 -10.60
CA GLU A 479 0.40 -15.24 -10.94
C GLU A 479 1.86 -15.70 -11.06
N LEU A 480 2.54 -15.33 -12.14
CA LEU A 480 3.97 -15.56 -12.33
C LEU A 480 4.65 -14.24 -12.70
N ALA A 481 5.92 -14.10 -12.34
CA ALA A 481 6.72 -12.99 -12.83
C ALA A 481 6.83 -13.07 -14.37
N GLY A 482 6.43 -12.00 -15.05
CA GLY A 482 6.58 -11.87 -16.49
C GLY A 482 8.00 -11.45 -16.91
N SER A 483 8.18 -11.23 -18.22
CA SER A 483 9.44 -10.68 -18.73
C SER A 483 9.57 -9.19 -18.44
N HIS A 484 10.78 -8.74 -18.14
CA HIS A 484 11.09 -7.31 -18.04
C HIS A 484 10.79 -6.58 -19.36
N PRO A 485 9.88 -5.58 -19.35
CA PRO A 485 9.59 -4.83 -20.55
C PRO A 485 10.74 -3.89 -20.91
N VAL A 486 10.89 -3.67 -22.22
CA VAL A 486 11.74 -2.61 -22.77
C VAL A 486 11.14 -1.24 -22.44
N PHE A 487 11.98 -0.29 -22.02
CA PHE A 487 11.58 1.08 -21.73
C PHE A 487 12.22 2.08 -22.70
N TYR A 488 11.37 2.77 -23.47
CA TYR A 488 11.81 3.82 -24.38
C TYR A 488 11.38 5.21 -23.91
N SER A 489 12.32 6.16 -23.92
CA SER A 489 12.00 7.59 -23.75
C SER A 489 12.92 8.47 -24.58
N ALA A 490 12.35 9.27 -25.48
CA ALA A 490 13.10 10.22 -26.30
C ALA A 490 13.70 11.39 -25.49
N ASN A 491 13.22 11.61 -24.26
CA ASN A 491 13.70 12.65 -23.34
C ASN A 491 14.14 12.01 -22.02
N PHE A 492 14.86 12.75 -21.17
CA PHE A 492 15.16 12.29 -19.82
C PHE A 492 13.88 12.04 -19.00
N PHE A 493 13.68 10.79 -18.59
CA PHE A 493 12.62 10.32 -17.71
C PHE A 493 13.17 9.94 -16.33
N PRO A 494 12.51 10.28 -15.22
CA PRO A 494 11.31 11.11 -15.16
C PRO A 494 11.69 12.57 -15.46
N ARG A 495 10.77 13.34 -16.06
CA ARG A 495 11.02 14.76 -16.32
C ARG A 495 11.24 15.55 -15.03
N GLN A 496 10.56 15.15 -13.96
CA GLN A 496 10.68 15.73 -12.63
C GLN A 496 11.12 14.63 -11.64
N PRO A 497 12.42 14.50 -11.34
CA PRO A 497 12.96 13.52 -10.38
C PRO A 497 12.74 13.91 -8.91
N TRP A 498 11.64 14.61 -8.59
CA TRP A 498 11.27 14.96 -7.21
C TRP A 498 9.77 15.20 -7.06
N LEU A 499 9.27 15.04 -5.83
CA LEU A 499 7.91 15.46 -5.44
C LEU A 499 7.85 15.82 -3.95
N LEU A 500 6.79 16.53 -3.56
CA LEU A 500 6.43 16.73 -2.16
C LEU A 500 5.34 15.73 -1.78
N ASN A 501 5.58 14.91 -0.76
CA ASN A 501 4.62 13.94 -0.24
C ASN A 501 4.06 14.44 1.10
N TYR A 502 2.73 14.46 1.21
CA TYR A 502 1.98 15.00 2.34
C TYR A 502 1.23 13.93 3.15
N TYR A 503 1.26 12.66 2.74
CA TYR A 503 0.40 11.63 3.32
C TYR A 503 0.63 11.46 4.82
N ASP A 504 1.88 11.50 5.28
CA ASP A 504 2.19 11.41 6.71
C ASP A 504 1.62 12.60 7.51
N PHE A 505 1.78 13.82 7.00
CA PHE A 505 1.18 15.02 7.58
C PHE A 505 -0.36 14.96 7.58
N LEU A 506 -0.98 14.42 6.52
CA LEU A 506 -2.44 14.32 6.41
C LEU A 506 -3.01 13.24 7.34
N ALA A 507 -2.30 12.13 7.51
CA ALA A 507 -2.67 11.07 8.43
C ALA A 507 -2.45 11.48 9.90
N ARG A 508 -1.43 12.31 10.17
CA ARG A 508 -1.05 12.74 11.51
C ARG A 508 -0.79 14.27 11.57
N PRO A 509 -1.82 15.13 11.55
CA PRO A 509 -1.61 16.59 11.47
C PRO A 509 -0.78 17.21 12.61
N ASP A 510 -0.76 16.57 13.78
CA ASP A 510 -0.06 17.06 14.98
C ASP A 510 1.38 16.52 15.14
N GLY A 511 1.84 15.62 14.27
CA GLY A 511 3.17 15.00 14.41
C GLY A 511 3.74 14.29 13.18
N GLY A 512 2.99 14.24 12.09
CA GLY A 512 3.41 13.72 10.79
C GLY A 512 4.25 14.74 10.03
N THR A 513 4.97 14.23 9.04
CA THR A 513 5.95 15.01 8.27
C THR A 513 5.48 15.28 6.85
N ILE A 514 5.87 16.43 6.30
CA ILE A 514 5.89 16.66 4.85
C ILE A 514 7.28 16.28 4.36
N ARG A 515 7.35 15.49 3.29
CA ARG A 515 8.58 14.87 2.79
C ARG A 515 8.91 15.39 1.41
N LEU A 516 10.17 15.79 1.18
CA LEU A 516 10.71 15.95 -0.16
C LEU A 516 11.27 14.58 -0.58
N MET A 517 10.64 14.00 -1.59
CA MET A 517 11.03 12.73 -2.19
C MET A 517 11.82 13.05 -3.46
N VAL A 518 12.98 12.43 -3.63
CA VAL A 518 13.85 12.65 -4.78
C VAL A 518 14.25 11.30 -5.37
N THR A 519 14.12 11.20 -6.69
CA THR A 519 14.58 10.06 -7.50
C THR A 519 15.77 10.49 -8.37
N PRO A 520 17.00 10.57 -7.82
CA PRO A 520 18.13 11.29 -8.41
C PRO A 520 18.80 10.61 -9.61
N THR A 521 18.01 9.95 -10.46
CA THR A 521 18.42 9.44 -11.77
C THR A 521 17.41 9.82 -12.83
N GLN A 522 17.88 9.93 -14.07
CA GLN A 522 17.02 10.02 -15.25
C GLN A 522 17.57 9.14 -16.36
N PHE A 523 16.72 8.67 -17.26
CA PHE A 523 17.10 7.86 -18.41
C PHE A 523 16.55 8.45 -19.71
N GLN A 524 17.38 8.47 -20.74
CA GLN A 524 17.00 8.84 -22.11
C GLN A 524 17.53 7.79 -23.08
N SER A 525 16.65 7.21 -23.90
CA SER A 525 17.01 6.23 -24.92
C SER A 525 17.74 6.90 -26.10
N ASN A 526 18.77 6.24 -26.63
CA ASN A 526 19.46 6.72 -27.83
C ASN A 526 18.61 6.47 -29.08
N THR A 527 18.04 5.27 -29.17
CA THR A 527 17.15 4.79 -30.23
C THR A 527 16.10 3.85 -29.61
N VAL A 528 15.13 3.38 -30.41
CA VAL A 528 14.19 2.34 -29.97
C VAL A 528 14.92 1.00 -29.83
N GLU A 529 15.82 0.70 -30.77
CA GLU A 529 16.69 -0.48 -30.74
C GLU A 529 18.14 -0.10 -31.11
N PRO A 530 19.18 -0.57 -30.39
CA PRO A 530 19.08 -1.36 -29.15
C PRO A 530 18.45 -0.55 -28.00
N ASN A 531 17.76 -1.21 -27.07
CA ASN A 531 17.21 -0.60 -25.85
C ASN A 531 18.31 -0.12 -24.87
N LYS A 532 19.11 0.86 -25.31
CA LYS A 532 20.20 1.46 -24.57
C LYS A 532 20.14 2.97 -24.67
N GLY A 533 20.65 3.63 -23.64
CA GLY A 533 20.57 5.07 -23.55
C GLY A 533 21.61 5.68 -22.63
N THR A 534 21.37 6.96 -22.33
CA THR A 534 22.09 7.72 -21.32
C THR A 534 21.34 7.64 -20.00
N LEU A 535 21.98 7.08 -18.96
CA LEU A 535 21.52 7.20 -17.59
C LEU A 535 22.24 8.37 -16.93
N ARG A 536 21.49 9.41 -16.58
CA ARG A 536 21.96 10.54 -15.81
C ARG A 536 21.80 10.27 -14.33
N ARG A 537 22.85 10.45 -13.55
CA ARG A 537 22.83 10.34 -12.09
C ARG A 537 23.26 11.63 -11.43
N TYR A 538 22.44 12.18 -10.55
CA TYR A 538 22.76 13.38 -9.81
C TYR A 538 23.65 13.06 -8.60
N THR A 539 24.78 13.76 -8.49
CA THR A 539 25.67 13.74 -7.31
C THR A 539 25.37 14.88 -6.34
N ASN A 540 24.71 15.94 -6.83
CA ASN A 540 24.21 17.04 -6.03
C ASN A 540 22.91 17.58 -6.64
N MET A 541 21.92 17.89 -5.81
CA MET A 541 20.66 18.54 -6.20
C MET A 541 20.31 19.63 -5.19
N THR A 542 20.09 20.85 -5.66
CA THR A 542 19.68 22.00 -4.85
C THR A 542 18.23 22.35 -5.14
N PHE A 543 17.43 22.48 -4.09
CA PHE A 543 16.02 22.83 -4.14
C PHE A 543 15.76 24.11 -3.35
N ARG A 544 14.81 24.93 -3.82
CA ARG A 544 14.16 25.97 -3.01
C ARG A 544 12.76 25.54 -2.68
N LEU A 545 12.46 25.45 -1.40
CA LEU A 545 11.14 25.15 -0.85
C LEU A 545 10.41 26.45 -0.53
N PHE A 546 9.09 26.44 -0.73
CA PHE A 546 8.22 27.60 -0.51
C PHE A 546 7.17 27.27 0.54
N TYR A 547 7.14 28.03 1.63
CA TYR A 547 6.25 27.83 2.77
C TYR A 547 5.16 28.90 2.81
N SER A 548 3.95 28.46 3.16
CA SER A 548 2.83 29.35 3.45
C SER A 548 2.23 29.03 4.82
N PRO A 549 2.09 30.02 5.73
CA PRO A 549 1.34 29.85 6.96
C PRO A 549 -0.18 29.94 6.73
N ASP A 550 -0.63 30.37 5.55
CA ASP A 550 -2.04 30.57 5.24
C ASP A 550 -2.79 29.24 5.13
N ARG A 551 -3.93 29.18 5.82
CA ARG A 551 -4.87 28.05 5.85
C ARG A 551 -6.29 28.46 5.46
N SER A 552 -6.48 29.69 4.98
CA SER A 552 -7.75 30.19 4.48
C SER A 552 -8.09 29.59 3.11
N ALA A 553 -9.26 29.93 2.57
CA ALA A 553 -9.64 29.56 1.20
C ALA A 553 -8.63 30.06 0.13
N ALA A 554 -7.89 31.14 0.40
CA ALA A 554 -6.82 31.59 -0.49
C ALA A 554 -5.69 30.57 -0.62
N ALA A 555 -5.51 29.69 0.38
CA ALA A 555 -4.57 28.59 0.33
C ALA A 555 -5.00 27.47 -0.63
N LEU A 556 -6.18 27.53 -1.25
CA LEU A 556 -6.60 26.61 -2.32
C LEU A 556 -6.19 27.10 -3.72
N ALA A 557 -5.62 28.30 -3.83
CA ALA A 557 -5.20 28.82 -5.12
C ALA A 557 -4.16 27.91 -5.79
N ALA A 558 -4.40 27.56 -7.06
CA ALA A 558 -3.46 26.82 -7.89
C ALA A 558 -2.18 27.63 -8.11
N PRO A 559 -1.02 26.97 -8.34
CA PRO A 559 0.17 27.67 -8.73
C PRO A 559 -0.04 28.42 -10.07
N PRO A 560 0.69 29.53 -10.31
CA PRO A 560 0.67 30.17 -11.62
C PRO A 560 1.21 29.21 -12.69
N THR A 561 0.63 29.28 -13.90
CA THR A 561 1.04 28.44 -15.02
C THR A 561 2.05 29.17 -15.90
N ILE A 562 3.14 28.47 -16.23
CA ILE A 562 4.07 28.93 -17.26
C ILE A 562 3.45 28.59 -18.62
N ALA A 563 2.96 29.60 -19.33
CA ALA A 563 2.23 29.44 -20.58
C ALA A 563 3.17 29.25 -21.76
N HIS A 564 4.30 29.96 -21.75
CA HIS A 564 5.28 29.92 -22.83
C HIS A 564 6.68 30.22 -22.28
N VAL A 565 7.68 29.49 -22.79
CA VAL A 565 9.09 29.78 -22.57
C VAL A 565 9.74 29.95 -23.94
N ALA A 566 10.16 31.16 -24.26
CA ALA A 566 10.99 31.44 -25.42
C ALA A 566 12.46 31.47 -25.01
N THR A 567 13.31 30.85 -25.81
CA THR A 567 14.76 30.92 -25.65
C THR A 567 15.39 31.61 -26.84
N THR A 568 16.22 32.61 -26.59
CA THR A 568 17.05 33.26 -27.61
C THR A 568 18.51 33.19 -27.19
N ILE A 569 19.38 32.77 -28.11
CA ILE A 569 20.83 32.77 -27.91
C ILE A 569 21.35 34.11 -28.43
N ASP A 570 22.03 34.88 -27.58
CA ASP A 570 22.74 36.11 -27.96
C ASP A 570 24.21 36.00 -27.53
N GLY A 571 25.10 35.82 -28.50
CA GLY A 571 26.51 35.54 -28.24
C GLY A 571 26.71 34.26 -27.41
N GLY A 572 27.29 34.41 -26.22
CA GLY A 572 27.50 33.31 -25.26
C GLY A 572 26.39 33.16 -24.21
N ASP A 573 25.39 34.05 -24.23
CA ASP A 573 24.31 34.09 -23.27
C ASP A 573 23.05 33.43 -23.83
N LEU A 574 22.35 32.67 -22.96
CA LEU A 574 21.04 32.09 -23.25
C LEU A 574 19.99 32.90 -22.49
N HIS A 575 19.17 33.65 -23.22
CA HIS A 575 18.07 34.41 -22.66
C HIS A 575 16.78 33.60 -22.65
N PHE A 576 16.06 33.67 -21.53
CA PHE A 576 14.74 33.08 -21.37
C PHE A 576 13.71 34.19 -21.21
N ALA A 577 12.69 34.19 -22.07
CA ALA A 577 11.49 34.99 -21.86
C ALA A 577 10.36 34.03 -21.46
N VAL A 578 9.79 34.26 -20.29
CA VAL A 578 8.75 33.39 -19.71
C VAL A 578 7.46 34.17 -19.63
N GLU A 579 6.42 33.67 -20.29
CA GLU A 579 5.06 34.14 -20.11
C GLU A 579 4.41 33.33 -18.99
N VAL A 580 3.99 34.03 -17.94
CA VAL A 580 3.34 33.43 -16.78
C VAL A 580 1.91 33.94 -16.72
N ASN A 581 0.96 33.02 -16.83
CA ASN A 581 -0.44 33.32 -16.61
C ASN A 581 -0.73 33.29 -15.11
N ARG A 582 -1.55 34.23 -14.65
CA ARG A 582 -2.20 34.08 -13.35
C ARG A 582 -2.96 32.75 -13.37
N SER A 583 -2.97 32.04 -12.25
CA SER A 583 -3.92 30.94 -12.08
C SER A 583 -5.28 31.45 -12.53
N SER A 584 -5.88 30.84 -13.54
CA SER A 584 -7.19 31.31 -13.98
C SER A 584 -8.13 31.17 -12.79
N GLU A 585 -9.04 32.11 -12.58
CA GLU A 585 -10.07 32.02 -11.52
C GLU A 585 -10.97 30.78 -11.67
N ILE A 586 -10.78 30.00 -12.75
CA ILE A 586 -11.53 28.80 -13.16
C ILE A 586 -10.57 27.60 -13.41
N ALA A 587 -9.26 27.72 -13.14
CA ALA A 587 -8.30 26.64 -13.41
C ALA A 587 -8.34 25.65 -12.24
N ASP A 588 -9.20 24.65 -12.40
CA ASP A 588 -9.21 23.39 -11.68
C ASP A 588 -9.02 23.54 -10.17
N VAL A 589 -10.10 23.95 -9.51
CA VAL A 589 -10.44 23.34 -8.21
C VAL A 589 -10.74 21.87 -8.49
N GLN A 590 -9.71 21.08 -8.76
CA GLN A 590 -9.76 19.67 -8.37
C GLN A 590 -9.52 19.71 -6.87
N GLU A 591 -10.64 19.65 -6.13
CA GLU A 591 -10.63 19.52 -4.68
C GLU A 591 -9.62 18.42 -4.30
N VAL A 592 -8.64 18.78 -3.47
CA VAL A 592 -7.70 17.81 -2.87
C VAL A 592 -8.42 17.08 -1.75
#